data_AF-R0FBE8-F1
#
_entry.id   AF-R0FBE8-F1
#
_cell.length_a   1.000
_cell.length_b   1.000
_cell.length_c   1.000
_cell.angle_alpha   90.00
_cell.angle_beta   90.00
_cell.angle_gamma   90.00
#
_symmetry.space_group_name_H-M   'P 1'
#
loop_
_entity.id
_entity.type
_entity.pdbx_description
1 polymer ?
#
loop_
_entity_poly.entity_id
_entity_poly.type
_entity_poly.pdbx_seq_one_letter_code
_entity_poly.pdbx_strand_id
1 'polypeptide(L)'
;REGYGIDGHCRWESPVYETVKFLQDVKTGKVNQRIYHFIVSTTGSTKSGVLGETSIDFADYVEAVKTCNVSLPLQNSNSKAMLHVSIQRQQENADPQRVVKEIYSLVKSIEADESNKSDSQEDGPFGKASRIAELRRRASIESDTTLSIFDSGS
;
A
#
# COMPACT_ATOMS: atom_id res chain seq x y z
N ARG A 1 22.28 -4.46 -5.55
CA ARG A 1 23.48 -3.58 -5.59
C ARG A 1 24.66 -4.40 -5.11
N GLU A 2 25.77 -4.37 -5.82
CA GLU A 2 26.94 -5.22 -5.53
C GLU A 2 27.86 -4.57 -4.48
N GLY A 3 28.60 -5.39 -3.76
CA GLY A 3 29.61 -4.98 -2.78
C GLY A 3 30.80 -5.93 -2.88
N TYR A 4 31.96 -5.52 -2.37
CA TYR A 4 33.19 -6.31 -2.39
C TYR A 4 33.59 -6.74 -0.98
N GLY A 5 34.22 -7.92 -0.89
CA GLY A 5 34.71 -8.51 0.36
C GLY A 5 36.21 -8.34 0.52
N ILE A 6 36.66 -7.86 1.69
CA ILE A 6 38.08 -7.83 2.10
C ILE A 6 38.15 -8.44 3.50
N ASP A 7 39.09 -9.36 3.74
CA ASP A 7 39.35 -9.98 5.05
C ASP A 7 38.12 -10.60 5.73
N GLY A 8 37.20 -11.21 4.96
CA GLY A 8 35.98 -11.82 5.48
C GLY A 8 34.85 -10.84 5.78
N HIS A 9 35.01 -9.56 5.45
CA HIS A 9 33.99 -8.53 5.59
C HIS A 9 33.54 -8.03 4.22
N CYS A 10 32.25 -8.18 3.92
CA CYS A 10 31.63 -7.58 2.75
C CYS A 10 31.02 -6.22 3.11
N ARG A 11 31.26 -5.20 2.30
CA ARG A 11 30.68 -3.86 2.47
C ARG A 11 30.11 -3.37 1.15
N TRP A 12 29.01 -2.63 1.23
CA TRP A 12 28.58 -1.83 0.08
C TRP A 12 29.55 -0.68 -0.11
N GLU A 13 29.95 -0.44 -1.35
CA GLU A 13 30.82 0.69 -1.73
C GLU A 13 30.14 2.04 -1.48
N SER A 14 28.83 2.10 -1.71
CA SER A 14 28.03 3.30 -1.56
C SER A 14 26.73 3.01 -0.80
N PRO A 15 26.27 3.95 0.05
CA PRO A 15 24.97 3.82 0.72
C PRO A 15 23.83 3.59 -0.28
N VAL A 16 22.88 2.75 0.11
CA VAL A 16 21.67 2.50 -0.67
C VAL A 16 20.63 3.53 -0.26
N TYR A 17 20.17 4.33 -1.23
CA TYR A 17 19.09 5.29 -1.04
C TYR A 17 17.85 4.76 -1.76
N GLU A 18 16.72 4.77 -1.05
CA GLU A 18 15.44 4.27 -1.55
C GLU A 18 14.32 5.22 -1.12
N THR A 19 13.43 5.56 -2.04
CA THR A 19 12.21 6.31 -1.71
C THR A 19 11.13 5.33 -1.27
N VAL A 20 10.72 5.45 0.00
CA VAL A 20 9.74 4.55 0.60
C VAL A 20 8.43 5.28 0.83
N LYS A 21 7.31 4.73 0.32
CA LYS A 21 5.96 5.21 0.63
C LYS A 21 5.37 4.39 1.77
N PHE A 22 4.87 5.07 2.79
CA PHE A 22 4.21 4.48 3.94
C PHE A 22 2.71 4.71 3.83
N LEU A 23 1.92 3.68 4.15
CA LEU A 23 0.47 3.81 4.29
C LEU A 23 0.16 3.89 5.78
N GLN A 24 -0.62 4.89 6.17
CA GLN A 24 -1.04 5.07 7.55
C GLN A 24 -2.54 4.79 7.65
N ASP A 25 -2.92 3.94 8.60
CA ASP A 25 -4.33 3.70 8.91
C ASP A 25 -4.94 4.95 9.52
N VAL A 26 -6.00 5.48 8.90
CA VAL A 26 -6.63 6.76 9.28
C VAL A 26 -7.27 6.70 10.66
N LYS A 27 -7.75 5.52 11.09
CA LYS A 27 -8.46 5.36 12.37
C LYS A 27 -7.50 5.23 13.55
N THR A 28 -6.39 4.54 13.34
CA THR A 28 -5.44 4.17 14.40
C THR A 28 -4.16 4.99 14.35
N GLY A 29 -3.89 5.69 13.25
CA GLY A 29 -2.63 6.40 13.02
C GLY A 29 -1.43 5.47 12.84
N LYS A 30 -1.61 4.16 12.75
CA LYS A 30 -0.49 3.22 12.62
C LYS A 30 0.00 3.15 11.18
N VAL A 31 1.32 3.20 11.02
CA VAL A 31 1.96 2.96 9.74
C VAL A 31 1.99 1.46 9.47
N ASN A 32 1.56 1.06 8.27
CA ASN A 32 1.62 -0.31 7.80
C ASN A 32 3.06 -0.78 7.64
N GLN A 33 3.26 -2.08 7.86
CA GLN A 33 4.56 -2.71 7.68
C GLN A 33 5.13 -2.46 6.28
N ARG A 34 6.44 -2.27 6.24
CA ARG A 34 7.19 -2.03 5.02
C ARG A 34 8.47 -2.85 5.04
N ILE A 35 8.29 -4.15 4.87
CA ILE A 35 9.35 -5.15 4.95
C ILE A 35 10.19 -5.18 3.68
N TYR A 36 11.50 -5.03 3.81
CA TYR A 36 12.48 -5.22 2.75
C TYR A 36 13.28 -6.49 3.03
N HIS A 37 13.45 -7.30 1.99
CA HIS A 37 14.22 -8.53 2.05
C HIS A 37 15.63 -8.30 1.51
N PHE A 38 16.62 -8.74 2.27
CA PHE A 38 18.03 -8.68 1.93
C PHE A 38 18.53 -10.10 1.68
N ILE A 39 19.03 -10.33 0.48
CA ILE A 39 19.70 -11.57 0.10
C ILE A 39 21.17 -11.24 -0.08
N VAL A 40 22.03 -11.92 0.67
CA VAL A 40 23.48 -11.78 0.56
C VAL A 40 24.01 -13.00 -0.17
N SER A 41 24.73 -12.78 -1.26
CA SER A 41 25.30 -13.84 -2.10
C SER A 41 26.80 -13.65 -2.25
N THR A 42 27.52 -14.76 -2.40
CA THR A 42 28.93 -14.76 -2.77
C THR A 42 29.04 -14.71 -4.29
N THR A 43 29.60 -13.62 -4.81
CA THR A 43 29.94 -13.46 -6.23
C THR A 43 31.46 -13.44 -6.41
N GLY A 44 31.94 -13.85 -7.59
CA GLY A 44 33.38 -13.79 -7.93
C GLY A 44 34.22 -15.03 -7.54
N SER A 45 33.60 -16.10 -7.04
CA SER A 45 34.27 -17.40 -6.86
C SER A 45 33.70 -18.45 -7.82
N THR A 46 34.41 -19.57 -8.02
CA THR A 46 33.93 -20.73 -8.81
C THR A 46 32.67 -21.38 -8.23
N LYS A 47 32.31 -21.06 -6.99
CA LYS A 47 31.06 -21.45 -6.33
C LYS A 47 30.28 -20.19 -5.93
N SER A 48 29.45 -19.71 -6.85
CA SER A 48 28.43 -18.71 -6.51
C SER A 48 27.36 -19.36 -5.64
N GLY A 49 26.92 -18.67 -4.60
CA GLY A 49 25.90 -19.18 -3.69
C GLY A 49 25.30 -18.10 -2.80
N VAL A 50 24.15 -18.39 -2.21
CA VAL A 50 23.51 -17.51 -1.22
C VAL A 50 24.20 -17.73 0.14
N LEU A 51 24.74 -16.65 0.71
CA LEU A 51 25.31 -16.64 2.06
C LEU A 51 24.22 -16.58 3.13
N GLY A 52 23.06 -16.00 2.81
CA GLY A 52 21.86 -16.05 3.63
C GLY A 52 20.95 -14.85 3.42
N GLU A 53 19.84 -14.83 4.16
CA GLU A 53 18.76 -13.88 3.96
C GLU A 53 18.33 -13.23 5.28
N THR A 54 17.84 -12.00 5.21
CA THR A 54 17.24 -11.32 6.36
C THR A 54 16.22 -10.29 5.90
N SER A 55 15.46 -9.71 6.81
CA SER A 55 14.49 -8.67 6.49
C SER A 55 14.47 -7.54 7.51
N ILE A 56 14.06 -6.37 7.06
CA ILE A 56 13.92 -5.15 7.88
C ILE A 56 12.55 -4.56 7.59
N ASP A 57 11.76 -4.34 8.63
CA ASP A 57 10.55 -3.52 8.53
C ASP A 57 10.94 -2.04 8.65
N PHE A 58 10.87 -1.31 7.53
CA PHE A 58 11.18 0.12 7.54
C PHE A 58 10.12 0.97 8.22
N ALA A 59 8.92 0.42 8.51
CA ALA A 59 7.90 1.12 9.29
C ALA A 59 8.39 1.45 10.70
N ASP A 60 9.23 0.59 11.28
CA ASP A 60 9.81 0.80 12.62
C ASP A 60 10.74 2.03 12.69
N TYR A 61 11.20 2.52 11.54
CA TYR A 61 12.13 3.65 11.43
C TYR A 61 11.46 4.92 10.87
N VAL A 62 10.13 4.90 10.67
CA VAL A 62 9.41 6.02 10.04
C VAL A 62 9.51 7.29 10.88
N GLU A 63 9.61 7.19 12.21
CA GLU A 63 9.76 8.32 13.13
C GLU A 63 11.22 8.58 13.54
N ALA A 64 12.17 7.76 13.09
CA ALA A 64 13.57 7.89 13.48
C ALA A 64 14.19 9.22 13.00
N VAL A 65 14.65 10.02 13.96
CA VAL A 65 15.34 11.31 13.70
C VAL A 65 16.86 11.13 13.58
N LYS A 66 17.40 10.12 14.26
CA LYS A 66 18.83 9.79 14.25
C LYS A 66 19.07 8.51 13.46
N THR A 67 20.31 8.32 13.02
CA THR A 67 20.74 7.06 12.40
C THR A 67 20.57 5.91 13.39
N CYS A 68 19.90 4.85 12.96
CA CYS A 68 19.73 3.61 13.71
C CYS A 68 20.74 2.58 13.21
N ASN A 69 21.41 1.87 14.12
CA ASN A 69 22.33 0.79 13.75
C ASN A 69 21.72 -0.54 14.18
N VAL A 70 21.60 -1.48 13.26
CA VAL A 70 21.06 -2.80 13.51
C VAL A 70 22.00 -3.89 13.04
N SER A 71 21.96 -5.02 13.75
CA SER A 71 22.79 -6.18 13.47
C SER A 71 21.88 -7.39 13.37
N LEU A 72 21.76 -7.95 12.17
CA LEU A 72 20.77 -8.97 11.85
C LEU A 72 21.49 -10.26 11.45
N PRO A 73 21.20 -11.40 12.11
CA PRO A 73 21.73 -12.68 11.67
C PRO A 73 21.17 -13.04 10.30
N LEU A 74 22.02 -13.61 9.43
CA LEU A 74 21.56 -14.15 8.15
C LEU A 74 20.95 -15.54 8.37
N GLN A 75 19.69 -15.69 7.96
CA GLN A 75 18.93 -16.93 8.03
C GLN A 75 19.18 -17.81 6.81
N ASN A 76 18.71 -19.05 6.89
CA ASN A 76 18.74 -20.05 5.80
C ASN A 76 20.16 -20.33 5.28
N SER A 77 21.15 -20.26 6.17
CA SER A 77 22.54 -20.54 5.84
C SER A 77 23.22 -21.34 6.95
N ASN A 78 24.26 -22.10 6.58
CA ASN A 78 25.18 -22.69 7.54
C ASN A 78 26.22 -21.65 8.04
N SER A 79 26.13 -20.41 7.57
CA SER A 79 27.04 -19.34 7.95
C SER A 79 26.55 -18.70 9.25
N LYS A 80 27.48 -18.35 10.14
CA LYS A 80 27.19 -17.51 11.32
C LYS A 80 27.30 -16.02 10.98
N ALA A 81 27.04 -15.66 9.72
CA ALA A 81 27.25 -14.32 9.23
C ALA A 81 26.18 -13.36 9.78
N MET A 82 26.61 -12.11 9.99
CA MET A 82 25.76 -11.02 10.46
C MET A 82 25.78 -9.87 9.47
N LEU A 83 24.60 -9.33 9.18
CA LEU A 83 24.43 -8.11 8.42
C LEU A 83 24.33 -6.92 9.37
N HIS A 84 25.34 -6.05 9.33
CA HIS A 84 25.32 -4.77 10.05
C HIS A 84 24.84 -3.67 9.12
N VAL A 85 23.79 -2.95 9.52
CA VAL A 85 23.16 -1.89 8.72
C VAL A 85 23.01 -0.61 9.54
N SER A 86 23.38 0.52 8.94
CA SER A 86 23.04 1.85 9.43
C SER A 86 21.89 2.40 8.61
N ILE A 87 20.76 2.68 9.26
CA ILE A 87 19.52 3.16 8.64
C ILE A 87 19.36 4.64 9.00
N GLN A 88 19.25 5.50 7.99
CA GLN A 88 19.04 6.93 8.19
C GLN A 88 17.89 7.41 7.33
N ARG A 89 16.84 7.95 7.97
CA ARG A 89 15.75 8.64 7.28
C ARG A 89 16.27 9.96 6.72
N GLN A 90 16.26 10.10 5.41
CA GLN A 90 16.53 11.39 4.76
C GLN A 90 15.25 12.23 4.88
N GLN A 91 15.26 13.24 5.74
CA GLN A 91 14.21 14.25 5.75
C GLN A 91 14.51 15.21 4.60
N GLU A 92 13.68 15.21 3.56
CA GLU A 92 13.56 16.42 2.74
C GLU A 92 13.17 17.53 3.71
N ASN A 93 13.93 18.64 3.74
CA ASN A 93 13.61 19.81 4.55
C ASN A 93 12.11 19.97 4.57
N ALA A 94 11.49 19.72 5.73
CA ALA A 94 10.05 19.64 5.83
C ALA A 94 9.50 21.04 5.58
N ASP A 95 9.27 21.37 4.31
CA ASP A 95 8.47 22.52 3.94
C ASP A 95 7.06 22.17 4.40
N PRO A 96 6.54 22.86 5.43
CA PRO A 96 5.21 22.59 5.95
C PRO A 96 4.13 22.66 4.85
N GLN A 97 4.41 23.33 3.73
CA GLN A 97 3.49 23.45 2.59
C GLN A 97 3.22 22.13 1.87
N ARG A 98 4.12 21.13 1.92
CA ARG A 98 3.91 19.85 1.21
C ARG A 98 2.86 18.97 1.87
N VAL A 99 2.84 18.93 3.20
CA VAL A 99 1.85 18.17 3.99
C VAL A 99 0.45 18.73 3.75
N VAL A 100 0.31 20.06 3.70
CA VAL A 100 -0.96 20.73 3.43
C VAL A 100 -1.47 20.39 2.02
N LYS A 101 -0.59 20.30 1.02
CA LYS A 101 -0.97 19.99 -0.36
C LYS A 101 -1.49 18.56 -0.52
N GLU A 102 -0.92 17.60 0.20
CA GLU A 102 -1.33 16.20 0.14
C GLU A 102 -2.68 15.98 0.85
N ILE A 103 -2.87 16.62 2.02
CA ILE A 103 -4.17 16.67 2.71
C ILE A 103 -5.23 17.33 1.83
N TYR A 104 -4.92 18.48 1.24
CA TYR A 104 -5.85 19.21 0.38
C TYR A 104 -6.26 18.39 -0.85
N SER A 105 -5.32 17.65 -1.45
CA SER A 105 -5.63 16.75 -2.58
C SER A 105 -6.53 15.59 -2.16
N LEU A 106 -6.31 14.99 -0.99
CA LEU A 106 -7.14 13.91 -0.46
C LEU A 106 -8.56 14.40 -0.15
N VAL A 107 -8.68 15.55 0.51
CA VAL A 107 -9.97 16.19 0.82
C VAL A 107 -10.74 16.51 -0.47
N LYS A 108 -10.05 17.08 -1.48
CA LYS A 108 -10.66 17.38 -2.78
C LYS A 108 -11.14 16.14 -3.53
N SER A 109 -10.46 15.01 -3.38
CA SER A 109 -10.91 13.73 -3.95
C SER A 109 -12.13 13.16 -3.24
N ILE A 110 -12.28 13.40 -1.94
CA ILE A 110 -13.46 13.01 -1.15
C ILE A 110 -14.67 13.87 -1.53
N GLU A 111 -14.47 15.19 -1.67
CA GLU A 111 -15.52 16.13 -2.07
C GLU A 111 -16.06 15.87 -3.49
N ALA A 112 -15.22 15.34 -4.39
CA ALA A 112 -15.61 15.04 -5.76
C ALA A 112 -16.49 13.77 -5.91
N ASP A 113 -16.61 12.94 -4.87
CA ASP A 113 -17.38 11.69 -4.91
C ASP A 113 -18.78 11.82 -4.27
N GLU A 114 -19.03 12.86 -3.47
CA GLU A 114 -20.35 13.11 -2.83
C GLU A 114 -21.37 13.81 -3.75
N SER A 115 -21.04 14.20 -4.98
CA SER A 115 -21.96 14.94 -5.85
C SER A 115 -22.91 14.08 -6.71
N ASN A 116 -22.97 12.77 -6.51
CA ASN A 116 -23.92 11.91 -7.23
C ASN A 116 -25.16 11.61 -6.38
N LYS A 117 -26.01 12.64 -6.20
CA LYS A 117 -27.41 12.44 -5.81
C LYS A 117 -28.31 12.79 -7.01
N SER A 118 -28.93 11.74 -7.52
CA SER A 118 -30.07 11.69 -8.45
C SER A 118 -31.05 12.88 -8.37
N ASP A 119 -31.46 13.42 -9.51
CA ASP A 119 -32.87 13.41 -9.98
C ASP A 119 -32.98 13.92 -11.45
N SER A 120 -34.19 13.92 -12.01
CA SER A 120 -34.57 13.48 -13.35
C SER A 120 -35.06 14.57 -14.35
N GLN A 121 -35.05 14.22 -15.67
CA GLN A 121 -35.96 14.59 -16.80
C GLN A 121 -36.15 16.09 -17.18
N GLU A 122 -36.40 16.57 -18.41
CA GLU A 122 -36.48 16.21 -19.87
C GLU A 122 -36.13 17.57 -20.59
N ASP A 123 -35.79 17.73 -21.86
CA ASP A 123 -36.56 17.37 -23.06
C ASP A 123 -35.78 17.87 -24.32
N GLY A 124 -35.90 17.16 -25.44
CA GLY A 124 -35.75 17.76 -26.79
C GLY A 124 -34.69 17.16 -27.75
N PRO A 125 -35.00 17.00 -29.06
CA PRO A 125 -34.54 15.85 -29.85
C PRO A 125 -33.67 16.21 -31.07
N PHE A 126 -32.62 15.43 -31.38
CA PHE A 126 -32.35 14.88 -32.72
C PHE A 126 -31.02 14.09 -32.76
N GLY A 127 -31.07 12.84 -33.25
CA GLY A 127 -29.99 12.27 -34.07
C GLY A 127 -29.03 11.24 -33.45
N LYS A 128 -29.36 9.96 -33.69
CA LYS A 128 -28.47 8.82 -34.02
C LYS A 128 -27.79 8.02 -32.89
N ALA A 129 -28.51 6.94 -32.53
CA ALA A 129 -28.05 5.55 -32.44
C ALA A 129 -26.84 5.16 -31.55
N SER A 130 -27.15 4.61 -30.36
CA SER A 130 -26.71 3.26 -29.95
C SER A 130 -27.59 2.79 -28.79
N ARG A 131 -28.46 1.81 -29.00
CA ARG A 131 -29.36 1.25 -27.97
C ARG A 131 -28.78 -0.10 -27.52
N ILE A 132 -28.25 -0.16 -26.30
CA ILE A 132 -28.05 -1.41 -25.57
C ILE A 132 -29.25 -1.56 -24.61
N ALA A 133 -29.83 -2.76 -24.64
CA ALA A 133 -31.08 -3.25 -24.05
C ALA A 133 -31.37 -2.77 -22.60
N GLU A 134 -32.55 -2.19 -22.33
CA GLU A 134 -33.85 -2.83 -22.02
C GLU A 134 -34.01 -3.19 -20.53
N LEU A 135 -34.65 -2.31 -19.75
CA LEU A 135 -35.30 -2.64 -18.47
C LEU A 135 -36.71 -2.03 -18.48
N ARG A 136 -37.69 -2.85 -18.92
CA ARG A 136 -39.11 -2.51 -18.86
C ARG A 136 -39.60 -2.57 -17.41
N ARG A 137 -39.95 -1.41 -16.86
CA ARG A 137 -40.98 -1.32 -15.83
C ARG A 137 -42.35 -1.52 -16.49
N ARG A 138 -43.25 -2.25 -15.85
CA ARG A 138 -44.69 -2.10 -16.12
C ARG A 138 -45.43 -2.03 -14.79
N ALA A 139 -46.15 -0.92 -14.63
CA ALA A 139 -47.02 -0.63 -13.50
C ALA A 139 -48.44 -1.14 -13.74
N SER A 140 -49.12 -1.37 -12.61
CA SER A 140 -50.55 -1.20 -12.33
C SER A 140 -51.56 -2.17 -12.97
N ILE A 141 -52.34 -2.87 -12.13
CA ILE A 141 -53.80 -2.67 -11.98
C ILE A 141 -54.37 -3.62 -10.89
N GLU A 142 -55.00 -3.00 -9.89
CA GLU A 142 -56.20 -3.38 -9.11
C GLU A 142 -56.76 -4.82 -9.18
N SER A 143 -56.92 -5.46 -8.01
CA SER A 143 -58.23 -5.91 -7.44
C SER A 143 -58.06 -6.79 -6.18
N ASP A 144 -58.97 -6.58 -5.22
CA ASP A 144 -59.16 -7.28 -3.94
C ASP A 144 -59.22 -8.81 -4.03
N THR A 145 -58.67 -9.55 -3.05
CA THR A 145 -59.36 -10.74 -2.48
C THR A 145 -58.78 -11.18 -1.10
N THR A 146 -59.64 -11.13 -0.07
CA THR A 146 -59.79 -11.96 1.14
C THR A 146 -58.61 -12.35 2.07
N LEU A 147 -58.82 -12.03 3.35
CA LEU A 147 -58.22 -12.63 4.55
C LEU A 147 -58.31 -14.17 4.57
N SER A 148 -57.21 -14.83 4.93
CA SER A 148 -57.25 -16.08 5.69
C SER A 148 -56.00 -16.26 6.56
N ILE A 149 -56.24 -16.86 7.72
CA ILE A 149 -55.47 -16.89 8.96
C ILE A 149 -54.58 -18.16 9.03
N PHE A 150 -53.68 -18.19 10.02
CA PHE A 150 -53.02 -19.35 10.67
C PHE A 150 -51.68 -19.80 10.05
N ASP A 151 -50.66 -20.25 10.79
CA ASP A 151 -50.52 -20.58 12.21
C ASP A 151 -49.05 -20.41 12.64
N SER A 152 -48.84 -20.26 13.95
CA SER A 152 -47.56 -20.34 14.62
C SER A 152 -47.10 -21.81 14.72
N GLY A 153 -45.80 -22.06 14.68
CA GLY A 153 -45.23 -23.35 15.03
C GLY A 153 -43.79 -23.16 15.49
N SER A 154 -43.55 -23.46 16.77
CA SER A 154 -42.27 -23.35 17.48
C SER A 154 -41.19 -24.31 16.99
#